data_AF-A0A3S4GW01-F1
#
_entry.id   AF-A0A3S4GW01-F1
#
_cell.length_a   1.000
_cell.length_b   1.000
_cell.length_c   1.000
_cell.angle_alpha   90.00
_cell.angle_beta   90.00
_cell.angle_gamma   90.00
#
_symmetry.space_group_name_H-M   'P 1'
#
loop_
_entity.id
_entity.type
_entity.pdbx_description
1 polymer ?
#
loop_
_entity_poly.entity_id
_entity_poly.type
_entity_poly.pdbx_seq_one_letter_code
_entity_poly.pdbx_strand_id
1 'polypeptide(L)'
;MNYSYDWMFKPGAMAQIAQYADGIGPDYHMLVAEGSKPGAVKLTAMVKEAHASHLQVHPYTVRADQLPEYATNVNQLYDVLYNQAGVDGLFTDFPDKAVQFLDAKR
;
A
#
# COMPACT_ATOMS: atom_id res chain seq x y z
N MET A 1 -13.68 -24.57 5.56
CA MET A 1 -13.78 -23.37 6.41
C MET A 1 -13.19 -22.21 5.63
N ASN A 2 -13.91 -21.09 5.54
CA ASN A 2 -13.39 -19.87 4.92
C ASN A 2 -12.85 -18.97 6.03
N TYR A 3 -11.59 -18.53 5.91
CA TYR A 3 -11.01 -17.57 6.84
C TYR A 3 -11.51 -16.17 6.48
N SER A 4 -12.06 -15.42 7.44
CA SER A 4 -12.46 -14.03 7.24
C SER A 4 -11.30 -13.09 7.56
N TYR A 5 -11.00 -12.18 6.64
CA TYR A 5 -9.97 -11.16 6.80
C TYR A 5 -10.53 -9.83 7.32
N ASP A 6 -11.85 -9.70 7.50
CA ASP A 6 -12.51 -8.43 7.84
C ASP A 6 -12.00 -7.80 9.14
N TRP A 7 -11.55 -8.64 10.08
CA TRP A 7 -10.99 -8.21 11.34
C TRP A 7 -9.68 -7.45 11.16
N MET A 8 -8.89 -7.75 10.11
CA MET A 8 -7.60 -7.12 9.85
C MET A 8 -7.72 -5.64 9.45
N PHE A 9 -8.92 -5.18 9.10
CA PHE A 9 -9.21 -3.78 8.78
C PHE A 9 -9.72 -2.96 9.98
N LYS A 10 -9.91 -3.59 11.15
CA LYS A 10 -10.44 -2.90 12.33
C LYS A 10 -9.31 -2.26 13.13
N PRO A 11 -9.59 -1.14 13.84
CA PRO A 11 -8.61 -0.50 14.69
C PRO A 11 -8.00 -1.49 15.69
N GLY A 12 -6.67 -1.51 15.77
CA GLY A 12 -5.92 -2.37 16.70
C GLY A 12 -5.63 -3.78 16.18
N ALA A 13 -6.09 -4.14 14.98
CA ALA A 13 -5.75 -5.41 14.37
C ALA A 13 -4.25 -5.56 14.11
N MET A 14 -3.57 -4.46 13.73
CA MET A 14 -2.13 -4.46 13.49
C MET A 14 -1.31 -4.84 14.72
N ALA A 15 -1.76 -4.44 15.92
CA ALA A 15 -1.11 -4.83 17.18
C ALA A 15 -1.27 -6.33 17.49
N GLN A 16 -2.35 -6.96 17.01
CA GLN A 16 -2.52 -8.43 17.11
C GLN A 16 -1.61 -9.15 16.11
N ILE A 17 -1.52 -8.65 14.88
CA ILE A 17 -0.66 -9.21 13.83
C ILE A 17 0.82 -9.12 14.24
N ALA A 18 1.23 -8.01 14.84
CA ALA A 18 2.61 -7.78 15.31
C ALA A 18 3.10 -8.76 16.38
N GLN A 19 2.22 -9.58 16.96
CA GLN A 19 2.63 -10.65 17.89
C GLN A 19 3.32 -11.81 17.19
N TYR A 20 3.15 -11.96 15.87
CA TYR A 20 3.65 -13.10 15.11
C TYR A 20 4.25 -12.76 13.73
N ALA A 21 4.18 -11.51 13.29
CA ALA A 21 4.71 -11.07 12.00
C ALA A 21 5.56 -9.80 12.14
N ASP A 22 6.55 -9.65 11.25
CA ASP A 22 7.41 -8.46 11.16
C ASP A 22 6.90 -7.46 10.11
N GLY A 23 5.93 -7.85 9.28
CA GLY A 23 5.35 -6.98 8.27
C GLY A 23 4.07 -7.55 7.66
N ILE A 24 3.35 -6.69 6.93
CA ILE A 24 2.14 -7.03 6.18
C ILE A 24 2.32 -6.75 4.70
N GLY A 25 1.70 -7.59 3.86
CA GLY A 25 1.60 -7.38 2.43
C GLY A 25 0.14 -7.32 2.00
N PRO A 26 -0.54 -6.16 2.14
CA PRO A 26 -1.92 -6.03 1.72
C PRO A 26 -2.04 -5.83 0.20
N ASP A 27 -3.22 -6.08 -0.35
CA ASP A 27 -3.56 -5.51 -1.66
C ASP A 27 -3.52 -3.96 -1.53
N TYR A 28 -2.87 -3.26 -2.45
CA TYR A 28 -2.71 -1.80 -2.35
C TYR A 28 -4.06 -1.05 -2.32
N HIS A 29 -5.14 -1.63 -2.85
CA HIS A 29 -6.48 -1.04 -2.77
C HIS A 29 -6.98 -0.94 -1.31
N MET A 30 -6.45 -1.76 -0.40
CA MET A 30 -6.75 -1.68 1.04
C MET A 30 -6.14 -0.43 1.70
N LEU A 31 -5.14 0.19 1.06
CA LEU A 31 -4.46 1.38 1.54
C LEU A 31 -5.13 2.68 1.07
N VAL A 32 -6.00 2.60 0.06
CA VAL A 32 -6.65 3.74 -0.57
C VAL A 32 -8.16 3.67 -0.33
N ALA A 33 -8.72 4.72 0.27
CA ALA A 33 -10.14 4.81 0.54
C ALA A 33 -10.96 4.99 -0.75
N GLU A 34 -12.18 4.44 -0.74
CA GLU A 34 -13.15 4.61 -1.82
C GLU A 34 -13.41 6.10 -2.14
N GLY A 35 -13.68 6.38 -3.42
CA GLY A 35 -13.92 7.74 -3.90
C GLY A 35 -12.66 8.60 -4.06
N SER A 36 -11.47 8.01 -3.94
CA SER A 36 -10.21 8.64 -4.36
C SER A 36 -10.24 8.97 -5.85
N LYS A 37 -9.71 10.14 -6.22
CA LYS A 37 -9.71 10.65 -7.60
C LYS A 37 -8.30 11.10 -7.99
N PRO A 38 -7.99 11.26 -9.29
CA PRO A 38 -6.74 11.85 -9.72
C PRO A 38 -6.49 13.20 -9.01
N GLY A 39 -5.34 13.32 -8.34
CA GLY A 39 -4.96 14.52 -7.58
C GLY A 39 -5.61 14.68 -6.19
N ALA A 40 -6.50 13.76 -5.78
CA ALA A 40 -7.17 13.80 -4.47
C ALA A 40 -7.32 12.39 -3.90
N VAL A 41 -6.18 11.73 -3.65
CA VAL A 41 -6.14 10.37 -3.09
C VAL A 41 -6.32 10.44 -1.57
N LYS A 42 -7.17 9.57 -1.04
CA LYS A 42 -7.43 9.44 0.40
C LYS A 42 -6.90 8.10 0.87
N LEU A 43 -6.10 8.11 1.93
CA LEU A 43 -5.49 6.90 2.47
C LEU A 43 -6.28 6.37 3.67
N THR A 44 -6.27 5.05 3.84
CA THR A 44 -6.78 4.41 5.05
C THR A 44 -5.77 4.56 6.20
N ALA A 45 -6.18 4.22 7.42
CA ALA A 45 -5.28 4.24 8.58
C ALA A 45 -4.31 3.05 8.61
N MET A 46 -4.41 2.09 7.68
CA MET A 46 -3.73 0.79 7.77
C MET A 46 -2.21 0.92 7.86
N VAL A 47 -1.57 1.71 6.97
CA VAL A 47 -0.10 1.88 7.00
C VAL A 47 0.34 2.52 8.33
N LYS A 48 -0.39 3.55 8.77
CA LYS A 48 -0.11 4.25 10.03
C LYS A 48 -0.23 3.31 11.24
N GLU A 49 -1.25 2.47 11.30
CA GLU A 49 -1.43 1.49 12.37
C GLU A 49 -0.37 0.38 12.34
N ALA A 50 0.03 -0.06 11.14
CA ALA A 50 1.09 -1.05 10.96
C ALA A 50 2.43 -0.51 11.48
N HIS A 51 2.81 0.71 11.07
CA HIS A 51 4.04 1.35 11.56
C HIS A 51 4.02 1.64 13.05
N ALA A 52 2.87 2.05 13.61
CA ALA A 52 2.71 2.21 15.06
C ALA A 52 2.88 0.88 15.83
N SER A 53 2.71 -0.26 15.14
CA SER A 53 2.92 -1.61 15.66
C SER A 53 4.28 -2.20 15.24
N HIS A 54 5.19 -1.39 14.70
CA HIS A 54 6.52 -1.79 14.20
C HIS A 54 6.51 -2.82 13.06
N LEU A 55 5.43 -2.88 12.29
CA LEU A 55 5.32 -3.73 11.10
C LEU A 55 5.78 -2.99 9.85
N GLN A 56 6.60 -3.64 9.01
CA GLN A 56 6.85 -3.17 7.65
C GLN A 56 5.60 -3.35 6.77
N VAL A 57 5.43 -2.51 5.76
CA VAL A 57 4.30 -2.57 4.83
C VAL A 57 4.79 -2.71 3.39
N HIS A 58 4.46 -3.83 2.75
CA HIS A 58 4.86 -4.16 1.37
C HIS A 58 3.64 -4.55 0.51
N PRO A 59 2.83 -3.59 0.02
CA PRO A 59 1.61 -3.94 -0.69
C PRO A 59 1.87 -4.55 -2.07
N TYR A 60 0.88 -5.27 -2.58
CA TYR A 60 0.89 -5.89 -3.90
C TYR A 60 -0.38 -5.50 -4.70
N THR A 61 -0.43 -5.61 -6.04
CA THR A 61 0.69 -5.62 -6.99
C THR A 61 0.56 -4.39 -7.87
N VAL A 62 1.58 -3.53 -7.92
CA VAL A 62 1.57 -2.38 -8.84
C VAL A 62 1.77 -2.86 -10.26
N ARG A 63 0.78 -2.59 -11.11
CA ARG A 63 0.74 -2.98 -12.52
C ARG A 63 0.53 -1.77 -13.42
N ALA A 64 1.49 -1.49 -14.30
CA ALA A 64 1.42 -0.35 -15.21
C ALA A 64 0.34 -0.50 -16.31
N ASP A 65 -0.10 -1.72 -16.56
CA ASP A 65 -1.14 -2.09 -17.53
C ASP A 65 -2.54 -2.22 -16.89
N GLN A 66 -2.65 -2.08 -15.56
CA GLN A 66 -3.90 -2.19 -14.80
C GLN A 66 -3.94 -1.16 -13.67
N LEU A 67 -4.01 0.11 -14.03
CA LEU A 67 -4.02 1.20 -13.07
C LEU A 67 -5.43 1.44 -12.49
N PRO A 68 -5.51 1.83 -11.21
CA PRO A 68 -6.77 2.27 -10.62
C PRO A 68 -7.17 3.65 -11.19
N GLU A 69 -8.46 3.99 -11.14
CA GLU A 69 -9.00 5.23 -11.73
C GLU A 69 -8.35 6.52 -11.22
N TYR A 70 -7.79 6.50 -10.01
CA TYR A 70 -7.12 7.65 -9.41
C TYR A 70 -5.68 7.86 -9.90
N ALA A 71 -5.11 6.96 -10.70
CA ALA A 71 -3.76 7.07 -11.24
C ALA A 71 -3.79 6.98 -12.77
N THR A 72 -3.38 8.06 -13.45
CA THR A 72 -3.33 8.10 -14.93
C THR A 72 -2.04 7.54 -15.51
N ASN A 73 -1.03 7.32 -14.67
CA ASN A 73 0.20 6.62 -15.01
C ASN A 73 0.79 5.94 -13.75
N VAL A 74 1.68 4.98 -13.95
CA VAL A 74 2.23 4.18 -12.85
C VAL A 74 3.05 5.00 -11.85
N ASN A 75 3.69 6.08 -12.28
CA ASN A 75 4.47 6.94 -11.37
C ASN A 75 3.58 7.65 -10.35
N GLN A 76 2.32 7.95 -10.70
CA GLN A 76 1.36 8.47 -9.72
C GLN A 76 0.98 7.42 -8.68
N LEU A 77 0.81 6.16 -9.08
CA LEU A 77 0.56 5.08 -8.13
C LEU A 77 1.78 4.82 -7.22
N TYR A 78 2.99 4.86 -7.79
CA TYR A 78 4.22 4.81 -6.97
C TYR A 78 4.31 5.98 -6.01
N ASP A 79 3.93 7.20 -6.42
CA ASP A 79 3.93 8.36 -5.54
C ASP A 79 2.93 8.22 -4.40
N VAL A 80 1.72 7.75 -4.69
CA VAL A 80 0.69 7.45 -3.69
C VAL A 80 1.21 6.43 -2.66
N LEU A 81 1.83 5.35 -3.10
CA LEU A 81 2.25 4.28 -2.19
C LEU A 81 3.53 4.65 -1.42
N TYR A 82 4.60 5.02 -2.12
CA TYR A 82 5.88 5.31 -1.48
C TYR A 82 5.86 6.61 -0.68
N ASN A 83 5.28 7.69 -1.21
CA ASN A 83 5.45 9.03 -0.63
C ASN A 83 4.26 9.50 0.19
N GLN A 84 3.03 9.18 -0.25
CA GLN A 84 1.83 9.61 0.48
C GLN A 84 1.47 8.61 1.57
N ALA A 85 1.43 7.31 1.25
CA ALA A 85 1.16 6.26 2.22
C ALA A 85 2.38 5.93 3.08
N GLY A 86 3.58 6.01 2.50
CA GLY A 86 4.83 5.76 3.22
C GLY A 86 5.19 4.29 3.32
N VAL A 87 4.81 3.45 2.35
CA VAL A 87 5.14 2.01 2.39
C VAL A 87 6.65 1.77 2.30
N ASP A 88 7.14 0.75 2.99
CA ASP A 88 8.57 0.43 3.10
C ASP A 88 9.16 -0.15 1.79
N GLY A 89 8.29 -0.66 0.94
CA GLY A 89 8.56 -1.36 -0.31
C GLY A 89 7.23 -1.73 -0.96
N LEU A 90 7.23 -2.26 -2.17
CA LEU A 90 6.01 -2.79 -2.81
C LEU A 90 6.35 -3.88 -3.82
N PHE A 91 5.36 -4.72 -4.12
CA PHE A 91 5.43 -5.68 -5.21
C PHE A 91 4.93 -5.04 -6.50
N THR A 92 5.67 -5.24 -7.58
CA THR A 92 5.30 -4.77 -8.92
C THR A 92 5.67 -5.79 -9.98
N ASP A 93 4.85 -5.88 -11.03
CA ASP A 93 5.15 -6.67 -12.23
C ASP A 93 6.10 -5.94 -13.20
N PHE A 94 6.45 -4.68 -12.91
CA PHE A 94 7.34 -3.84 -13.73
C PHE A 94 8.51 -3.31 -12.89
N PRO A 95 9.48 -4.16 -12.50
CA PRO A 95 10.57 -3.78 -11.59
C PRO A 95 11.39 -2.60 -12.08
N ASP A 96 11.63 -2.50 -13.40
CA ASP A 96 12.35 -1.40 -14.04
C ASP A 96 11.72 -0.05 -13.74
N LYS A 97 10.38 0.02 -13.75
CA LYS A 97 9.64 1.27 -13.53
C LYS A 97 9.71 1.73 -12.08
N ALA A 98 9.63 0.79 -11.12
CA ALA A 98 9.76 1.11 -9.71
C ALA A 98 11.18 1.63 -9.39
N VAL A 99 12.21 0.97 -9.94
CA VAL A 99 13.61 1.43 -9.77
C VAL A 99 13.80 2.83 -10.37
N GLN A 100 13.35 3.05 -11.61
CA GLN A 100 13.43 4.38 -12.26
C GLN A 100 12.73 5.47 -11.45
N PHE A 101 11.56 5.17 -10.86
CA PHE A 101 10.83 6.11 -10.02
C PHE A 101 11.63 6.50 -8.76
N LEU A 102 12.23 5.51 -8.07
CA LEU A 102 12.99 5.74 -6.85
C LEU A 102 14.31 6.47 -7.11
N ASP A 103 15.02 6.14 -8.19
CA ASP A 103 16.28 6.80 -8.56
C ASP A 103 16.06 8.25 -9.03
N ALA A 104 14.92 8.56 -9.65
CA ALA A 104 14.60 9.93 -10.06
C ALA A 104 14.38 10.90 -8.89
N LYS A 105 14.24 10.40 -7.65
CA LYS A 105 14.09 11.21 -6.43
C LYS A 105 15.37 11.30 -5.59
N ARG A 106 16.48 10.69 -6.03
CA ARG A 106 17.79 10.79 -5.38
C ARG A 106 18.59 12.01 -5.81
#